data_AF-B0G120-F1
#
_entry.id   AF-B0G120-F1
#
_cell.length_a   1.000
_cell.length_b   1.000
_cell.length_c   1.000
_cell.angle_alpha   90.00
_cell.angle_beta   90.00
_cell.angle_gamma   90.00
#
_symmetry.space_group_name_H-M   'P 1'
#
loop_
_entity.id
_entity.type
_entity.pdbx_description
1 polymer ?
#
loop_
_entity_poly.entity_id
_entity_poly.type
_entity_poly.pdbx_seq_one_letter_code
_entity_poly.pdbx_strand_id
1 'polypeptide(L)'
;MENQQPEQQKTQEEEQPQLIEREIEGVTVIPPPFIQDPINSDTNIIQKQEVEPLTETRDETSRDLLKTIHCRLCDCKILTPNNAKLVEKQITFIHKKQSNTAEQLKYMWFLPDMFSFENIAFSKDVNATHKYLTCAECEAEVIGIHYISSKENYVAHDRIVYK
;
A
#
# COMPACT_ATOMS: atom_id res chain seq x y z
N MET A 1 55.95 -60.34 -13.53
CA MET A 1 55.82 -59.06 -14.23
C MET A 1 54.44 -58.54 -13.88
N GLU A 2 54.35 -57.78 -12.80
CA GLU A 2 53.08 -57.28 -12.27
C GLU A 2 52.48 -56.25 -13.23
N ASN A 3 51.27 -56.57 -13.71
CA ASN A 3 50.44 -55.71 -14.55
C ASN A 3 49.91 -54.56 -13.70
N GLN A 4 50.30 -53.33 -14.04
CA GLN A 4 49.62 -52.12 -13.60
C GLN A 4 48.44 -51.85 -14.53
N GLN A 5 47.21 -51.90 -13.99
CA GLN A 5 46.04 -51.28 -14.62
C GLN A 5 45.87 -49.86 -14.04
N PRO A 6 45.56 -48.84 -14.86
CA PRO A 6 45.29 -47.51 -14.35
C PRO A 6 43.80 -47.34 -14.00
N GLU A 7 43.55 -46.92 -12.77
CA GLU A 7 42.25 -46.46 -12.27
C GLU A 7 41.79 -45.22 -13.03
N GLN A 8 40.70 -45.33 -13.78
CA GLN A 8 39.96 -44.17 -14.27
C GLN A 8 38.94 -43.78 -13.21
N GLN A 9 39.21 -42.64 -12.57
CA GLN A 9 38.30 -41.92 -11.68
C GLN A 9 37.02 -41.53 -12.44
N LYS A 10 35.89 -42.06 -11.98
CA LYS A 10 34.55 -41.55 -12.33
C LYS A 10 34.27 -40.33 -11.46
N THR A 11 34.37 -39.15 -12.05
CA THR A 11 33.83 -37.91 -11.49
C THR A 11 32.31 -38.01 -11.47
N GLN A 12 31.70 -37.91 -10.29
CA GLN A 12 30.26 -37.76 -10.12
C GLN A 12 29.96 -36.27 -10.26
N GLU A 13 29.34 -35.86 -11.37
CA GLU A 13 28.79 -34.52 -11.53
C GLU A 13 27.48 -34.44 -10.71
N GLU A 14 27.46 -33.54 -9.74
CA GLU A 14 26.28 -33.18 -8.96
C GLU A 14 25.27 -32.45 -9.89
N GLU A 15 24.21 -33.14 -10.30
CA GLU A 15 23.08 -32.52 -10.99
C GLU A 15 22.33 -31.59 -10.03
N GLN A 16 22.51 -30.28 -10.19
CA GLN A 16 21.61 -29.28 -9.60
C GLN A 16 20.21 -29.44 -10.21
N PRO A 17 19.15 -29.51 -9.40
CA PRO A 17 17.79 -29.64 -9.91
C PRO A 17 17.39 -28.35 -10.65
N GLN A 18 17.35 -28.42 -11.97
CA GLN A 18 16.83 -27.32 -12.79
C GLN A 18 15.32 -27.20 -12.57
N LEU A 19 14.86 -26.01 -12.19
CA LEU A 19 13.44 -25.66 -12.16
C LEU A 19 12.91 -25.70 -13.60
N ILE A 20 12.15 -26.75 -13.93
CA ILE A 20 11.50 -26.89 -15.23
C ILE A 20 10.23 -26.06 -15.21
N GLU A 21 10.31 -24.83 -15.71
CA GLU A 21 9.13 -24.04 -16.04
C GLU A 21 8.45 -24.67 -17.26
N ARG A 22 7.32 -25.35 -17.04
CA ARG A 22 6.47 -25.85 -18.14
C ARG A 22 5.37 -24.85 -18.39
N GLU A 23 5.35 -24.25 -19.58
CA GLU A 23 4.16 -23.57 -20.10
C GLU A 23 3.05 -24.61 -20.26
N ILE A 24 2.00 -24.48 -19.46
CA ILE A 24 0.83 -25.35 -19.55
C ILE A 24 -0.05 -24.81 -20.67
N GLU A 25 0.05 -25.41 -21.86
CA GLU A 25 -0.84 -25.11 -22.98
C GLU A 25 -2.30 -25.30 -22.56
N GLY A 26 -3.11 -24.25 -22.71
CA GLY A 26 -4.55 -24.27 -22.37
C GLY A 26 -4.95 -23.47 -21.12
N VAL A 27 -3.99 -22.90 -20.37
CA VAL A 27 -4.33 -21.91 -19.33
C VAL A 27 -4.56 -20.56 -19.99
N THR A 28 -5.83 -20.23 -20.25
CA THR A 28 -6.23 -18.86 -20.57
C THR A 28 -6.05 -17.99 -19.34
N VAL A 29 -4.95 -17.22 -19.30
CA VAL A 29 -4.74 -16.17 -18.29
C VAL A 29 -5.76 -15.08 -18.58
N ILE A 30 -6.88 -15.09 -17.85
CA ILE A 30 -7.86 -14.02 -17.93
C ILE A 30 -7.19 -12.78 -17.34
N PRO A 31 -7.08 -11.67 -18.09
CA PRO A 31 -6.51 -10.45 -17.56
C PRO A 31 -7.31 -10.02 -16.33
N PRO A 32 -6.65 -9.56 -15.25
CA PRO A 32 -7.35 -9.12 -14.06
C PRO A 32 -8.40 -8.07 -14.43
N PRO A 33 -9.59 -8.11 -13.81
CA PRO A 33 -10.67 -7.21 -14.17
C PRO A 33 -10.21 -5.77 -14.01
N PHE A 34 -10.42 -4.97 -15.07
CA PHE A 34 -10.18 -3.54 -15.02
C PHE A 34 -11.23 -2.88 -14.13
N ILE A 35 -10.80 -2.27 -13.02
CA ILE A 35 -11.69 -1.60 -12.08
C ILE A 35 -11.59 -0.11 -12.33
N GLN A 36 -12.74 0.48 -12.70
CA GLN A 36 -12.84 1.93 -12.87
C GLN A 36 -12.84 2.65 -11.52
N ASP A 37 -12.31 3.88 -11.52
CA ASP A 37 -12.40 4.76 -10.35
C ASP A 37 -13.88 5.05 -10.03
N PRO A 38 -14.33 4.79 -8.79
CA PRO A 38 -15.68 5.17 -8.38
C PRO A 38 -15.91 6.69 -8.39
N ILE A 39 -14.85 7.51 -8.35
CA ILE A 39 -14.92 8.96 -8.50
C ILE A 39 -14.99 9.28 -10.00
N ASN A 40 -16.12 9.85 -10.42
CA ASN A 40 -16.40 10.23 -11.81
C ASN A 40 -17.01 11.64 -11.87
N SER A 41 -17.42 12.06 -13.08
CA SER A 41 -18.02 13.38 -13.32
C SER A 41 -19.30 13.65 -12.53
N ASP A 42 -20.03 12.61 -12.13
CA ASP A 42 -21.30 12.71 -11.39
C ASP A 42 -21.08 12.74 -9.88
N THR A 43 -19.84 12.53 -9.42
CA THR A 43 -19.50 12.53 -8.00
C THR A 43 -19.46 13.95 -7.46
N ASN A 44 -20.23 14.21 -6.42
CA ASN A 44 -20.20 15.50 -5.74
C ASN A 44 -18.94 15.56 -4.85
N ILE A 45 -17.97 16.40 -5.24
CA ILE A 45 -16.72 16.59 -4.50
C ILE A 45 -16.92 17.74 -3.51
N ILE A 46 -16.79 17.42 -2.22
CA ILE A 46 -16.84 18.37 -1.12
C ILE A 46 -15.40 18.70 -0.72
N GLN A 47 -15.02 19.97 -0.84
CA GLN A 47 -13.72 20.42 -0.35
C GLN A 47 -13.81 20.71 1.14
N LYS A 48 -13.10 19.93 1.97
CA LYS A 48 -13.14 20.09 3.43
C LYS A 48 -12.18 21.20 3.86
N GLN A 49 -12.62 22.12 4.71
CA GLN A 49 -11.74 23.06 5.41
C GLN A 49 -11.04 22.33 6.56
N GLU A 50 -9.93 21.67 6.24
CA GLU A 50 -9.09 21.01 7.24
C GLU A 50 -8.16 22.01 7.94
N VAL A 51 -7.93 21.75 9.22
CA VAL A 51 -6.86 22.38 9.99
C VAL A 51 -5.64 21.46 9.92
N GLU A 52 -4.45 22.05 9.83
CA GLU A 52 -3.20 21.27 9.88
C GLU A 52 -3.08 20.53 11.23
N PRO A 53 -2.53 19.31 11.26
CA PRO A 53 -2.25 18.61 12.52
C PRO A 53 -1.47 19.48 13.52
N LEU A 54 -1.89 19.41 14.79
CA LEU A 54 -1.27 20.15 15.90
C LEU A 54 0.23 19.83 16.01
N THR A 55 1.01 20.79 16.52
CA THR A 55 2.46 20.64 16.73
C THR A 55 2.81 19.54 17.74
N GLU A 56 1.88 19.07 18.57
CA GLU A 56 2.08 17.89 19.42
C GLU A 56 2.06 16.55 18.65
N THR A 57 1.51 16.54 17.44
CA THR A 57 1.39 15.32 16.60
C THR A 57 2.53 15.18 15.59
N ARG A 58 3.29 16.25 15.37
CA ARG A 58 4.35 16.33 14.36
C ARG A 58 5.55 17.11 14.86
N ASP A 59 6.73 16.76 14.39
CA ASP A 59 7.91 17.58 14.61
C ASP A 59 7.81 18.89 13.79
N GLU A 60 8.13 20.03 14.41
CA GLU A 60 7.97 21.34 13.76
C GLU A 60 8.94 21.55 12.58
N THR A 61 10.13 20.93 12.63
CA THR A 61 11.20 21.16 11.65
C THR A 61 11.18 20.12 10.54
N SER A 62 11.17 18.84 10.91
CA SER A 62 11.21 17.70 9.99
C SER A 62 9.83 17.32 9.45
N ARG A 63 8.75 17.74 10.14
CA ARG A 63 7.37 17.32 9.89
C ARG A 63 7.12 15.82 10.09
N ASP A 64 8.00 15.14 10.83
CA ASP A 64 7.88 13.72 11.13
C ASP A 64 6.74 13.48 12.15
N LEU A 65 6.03 12.37 12.00
CA LEU A 65 4.94 11.95 12.89
C LEU A 65 5.46 11.65 14.31
N LEU A 66 4.95 12.30 15.35
CA LEU A 66 5.39 12.06 16.75
C LEU A 66 4.47 11.11 17.53
N LYS A 67 3.29 10.81 16.97
CA LYS A 67 2.21 10.07 17.63
C LYS A 67 1.93 8.75 16.93
N THR A 68 1.30 7.82 17.63
CA THR A 68 0.80 6.59 16.99
C THR A 68 -0.53 6.90 16.31
N ILE A 69 -0.74 6.38 15.11
CA ILE A 69 -1.98 6.57 14.35
C ILE A 69 -2.82 5.30 14.44
N HIS A 70 -4.08 5.48 14.79
CA HIS A 70 -5.08 4.42 14.91
C HIS A 70 -6.29 4.67 14.02
N CYS A 71 -6.99 3.59 13.67
CA CYS A 71 -8.29 3.65 13.02
C CYS A 71 -9.30 4.32 13.94
N ARG A 72 -10.07 5.27 13.40
CA ARG A 72 -11.12 5.99 14.16
C ARG A 72 -12.33 5.14 14.54
N LEU A 73 -12.47 3.93 13.99
CA LEU A 73 -13.63 3.06 14.17
C LEU A 73 -13.38 1.83 15.06
N CYS A 74 -12.21 1.19 14.94
CA CYS A 74 -11.93 -0.09 15.62
C CYS A 74 -10.62 -0.11 16.43
N ASP A 75 -9.97 1.05 16.60
CA ASP A 75 -8.71 1.19 17.35
C ASP A 75 -7.50 0.38 16.81
N CYS A 76 -7.62 -0.20 15.62
CA CYS A 76 -6.52 -0.86 14.93
C CYS A 76 -5.35 0.11 14.73
N LYS A 77 -4.13 -0.30 15.09
CA LYS A 77 -2.90 0.50 14.93
C LYS A 77 -2.46 0.50 13.47
N ILE A 78 -2.34 1.67 12.86
CA ILE A 78 -2.01 1.83 11.43
C ILE A 78 -0.55 2.27 11.26
N LEU A 79 -0.08 3.27 12.02
CA LEU A 79 1.29 3.79 11.95
C LEU A 79 1.88 4.01 13.34
N THR A 80 3.19 3.80 13.43
CA THR A 80 4.01 4.13 14.59
C THR A 80 4.69 5.50 14.42
N PRO A 81 5.13 6.13 15.53
CA PRO A 81 5.88 7.39 15.47
C PRO A 81 7.14 7.28 14.59
N ASN A 82 7.50 8.41 13.97
CA ASN A 82 8.66 8.64 13.09
C ASN A 82 8.66 7.84 11.78
N ASN A 83 7.54 7.20 11.42
CA ASN A 83 7.41 6.42 10.19
C ASN A 83 6.67 7.16 9.05
N ALA A 84 6.23 8.39 9.27
CA ALA A 84 5.55 9.18 8.24
C ALA A 84 5.90 10.66 8.34
N LYS A 85 5.77 11.38 7.22
CA LYS A 85 5.99 12.84 7.16
C LYS A 85 4.73 13.57 6.74
N LEU A 86 4.43 14.69 7.39
CA LEU A 86 3.28 15.51 7.02
C LEU A 86 3.57 16.30 5.74
N VAL A 87 2.71 16.14 4.75
CA VAL A 87 2.77 16.86 3.47
C VAL A 87 1.42 17.50 3.15
N GLU A 88 1.47 18.60 2.40
CA GLU A 88 0.28 19.21 1.79
C GLU A 88 0.12 18.66 0.38
N LYS A 89 -0.88 17.81 0.18
CA LYS A 89 -1.21 17.22 -1.12
C LYS A 89 -2.72 17.02 -1.19
N GLN A 90 -3.36 17.67 -2.16
CA GLN A 90 -4.80 17.52 -2.35
C GLN A 90 -5.12 16.16 -2.96
N ILE A 91 -5.89 15.34 -2.24
CA ILE A 91 -6.32 14.01 -2.69
C ILE A 91 -7.81 13.87 -2.40
N THR A 92 -8.53 13.35 -3.40
CA THR A 92 -9.98 13.12 -3.29
C THR A 92 -10.25 11.68 -2.88
N PHE A 93 -11.04 11.48 -1.83
CA PHE A 93 -11.40 10.17 -1.30
C PHE A 93 -12.92 9.96 -1.32
N ILE A 94 -13.36 8.81 -1.82
CA ILE A 94 -14.70 8.33 -1.51
C ILE A 94 -14.80 8.03 -0.02
N HIS A 95 -15.95 8.31 0.59
CA HIS A 95 -16.15 8.02 2.00
C HIS A 95 -16.32 6.50 2.23
N LYS A 96 -17.17 5.88 1.41
CA LYS A 96 -17.48 4.45 1.42
C LYS A 96 -17.73 3.97 0.00
N LYS A 97 -17.66 2.66 -0.19
CA LYS A 97 -18.01 2.00 -1.46
C LYS A 97 -19.44 2.41 -1.83
N GLN A 98 -19.65 2.90 -3.05
CA GLN A 98 -20.95 3.39 -3.58
C GLN A 98 -21.48 4.70 -2.96
N SER A 99 -20.61 5.55 -2.42
CA SER A 99 -20.99 6.93 -2.09
C SER A 99 -21.04 7.79 -3.35
N ASN A 100 -22.07 8.62 -3.50
CA ASN A 100 -22.12 9.67 -4.54
C ASN A 100 -21.35 10.93 -4.14
N THR A 101 -20.84 10.98 -2.91
CA THR A 101 -20.03 12.07 -2.38
C THR A 101 -18.60 11.60 -2.17
N ALA A 102 -17.67 12.45 -2.55
CA ALA A 102 -16.25 12.32 -2.27
C ALA A 102 -15.75 13.59 -1.58
N GLU A 103 -14.68 13.47 -0.80
CA GLU A 103 -14.09 14.58 -0.08
C GLU A 103 -12.70 14.85 -0.61
N GLN A 104 -12.40 16.12 -0.89
CA GLN A 104 -11.04 16.55 -1.17
C GLN A 104 -10.38 16.99 0.14
N LEU A 105 -9.33 16.24 0.52
CA LEU A 105 -8.53 16.47 1.71
C LEU A 105 -7.13 16.96 1.28
N LYS A 106 -6.50 17.76 2.12
CA LYS A 106 -5.25 18.50 1.88
C LYS A 106 -4.06 17.94 2.68
N TYR A 107 -4.27 17.54 3.93
CA TYR A 107 -3.17 17.14 4.82
C TYR A 107 -2.99 15.62 4.85
N MET A 108 -1.80 15.17 4.46
CA MET A 108 -1.48 13.75 4.32
C MET A 108 -0.23 13.36 5.10
N TRP A 109 -0.26 12.18 5.70
CA TRP A 109 0.93 11.46 6.15
C TRP A 109 1.51 10.68 4.99
N PHE A 110 2.66 11.12 4.52
CA PHE A 110 3.42 10.47 3.46
C PHE A 110 4.30 9.35 4.01
N LEU A 111 4.27 8.20 3.34
CA LEU A 111 5.17 7.09 3.59
C LEU A 111 5.82 6.61 2.29
N PRO A 112 7.16 6.49 2.26
CA PRO A 112 7.87 6.06 1.07
C PRO A 112 7.73 4.56 0.78
N ASP A 113 7.36 3.77 1.78
CA ASP A 113 7.32 2.31 1.70
C ASP A 113 6.03 1.75 2.32
N MET A 114 5.48 0.70 1.69
CA MET A 114 4.31 -0.03 2.19
C MET A 114 4.63 -0.84 3.45
N PHE A 115 5.90 -1.21 3.67
CA PHE A 115 6.31 -1.95 4.85
C PHE A 115 6.40 -1.08 6.12
N SER A 116 6.22 0.24 5.98
CA SER A 116 6.14 1.16 7.12
C SER A 116 4.77 1.16 7.83
N PHE A 117 3.78 0.46 7.27
CA PHE A 117 2.48 0.28 7.91
C PHE A 117 2.52 -0.86 8.93
N GLU A 118 1.79 -0.67 10.04
CA GLU A 118 1.56 -1.73 11.03
C GLU A 118 0.42 -2.64 10.57
N ASN A 119 -0.77 -2.09 10.37
CA ASN A 119 -1.96 -2.82 9.92
C ASN A 119 -2.77 -1.97 8.93
N ILE A 120 -2.60 -2.26 7.64
CA ILE A 120 -3.32 -1.59 6.55
C ILE A 120 -3.78 -2.61 5.50
N ALA A 121 -4.94 -2.39 4.92
CA ALA A 121 -5.44 -3.15 3.78
C ALA A 121 -5.37 -2.32 2.50
N PHE A 122 -4.91 -2.94 1.42
CA PHE A 122 -4.82 -2.36 0.09
C PHE A 122 -5.97 -2.88 -0.78
N SER A 123 -6.65 -1.97 -1.48
CA SER A 123 -7.66 -2.37 -2.46
C SER A 123 -7.04 -3.02 -3.71
N LYS A 124 -7.92 -3.51 -4.59
CA LYS A 124 -7.57 -3.79 -5.98
C LYS A 124 -7.18 -2.51 -6.72
N ASP A 125 -6.46 -2.68 -7.82
CA ASP A 125 -5.97 -1.57 -8.64
C ASP A 125 -7.12 -0.84 -9.31
N VAL A 126 -7.16 0.47 -9.12
CA VAL A 126 -8.15 1.39 -9.67
C VAL A 126 -7.53 2.10 -10.86
N ASN A 127 -8.13 1.94 -12.04
CA ASN A 127 -7.62 2.41 -13.32
C ASN A 127 -6.15 2.02 -13.61
N ALA A 128 -5.62 0.99 -12.94
CA ALA A 128 -4.18 0.67 -12.91
C ALA A 128 -3.27 1.83 -12.46
N THR A 129 -3.81 2.82 -11.73
CA THR A 129 -3.08 4.02 -11.29
C THR A 129 -2.82 4.04 -9.79
N HIS A 130 -3.79 3.58 -9.00
CA HIS A 130 -3.71 3.64 -7.55
C HIS A 130 -4.50 2.51 -6.88
N LYS A 131 -4.27 2.34 -5.59
CA LYS A 131 -5.07 1.50 -4.68
C LYS A 131 -5.55 2.37 -3.53
N TYR A 132 -6.76 2.13 -3.04
CA TYR A 132 -7.23 2.73 -1.80
C TYR A 132 -6.66 1.97 -0.60
N LEU A 133 -6.39 2.72 0.46
CA LEU A 133 -5.96 2.19 1.75
C LEU A 133 -7.14 2.22 2.72
N THR A 134 -7.34 1.11 3.43
CA THR A 134 -8.39 0.94 4.43
C THR A 134 -7.79 0.34 5.70
N CYS A 135 -8.49 0.45 6.83
CA CYS A 135 -8.08 -0.25 8.04
C CYS A 135 -8.12 -1.77 7.82
N ALA A 136 -7.05 -2.48 8.20
CA ALA A 136 -6.95 -3.94 8.00
C ALA A 136 -7.96 -4.77 8.82
N GLU A 137 -8.51 -4.20 9.89
CA GLU A 137 -9.44 -4.93 10.76
C GLU A 137 -10.90 -4.72 10.34
N CYS A 138 -11.33 -3.45 10.18
CA CYS A 138 -12.74 -3.16 9.90
C CYS A 138 -13.07 -2.91 8.43
N GLU A 139 -12.08 -2.56 7.59
CA GLU A 139 -12.22 -2.20 6.16
C GLU A 139 -13.38 -1.23 5.83
N ALA A 140 -13.86 -0.48 6.83
CA ALA A 140 -15.14 0.21 6.74
C ALA A 140 -15.10 1.47 5.88
N GLU A 141 -13.92 2.09 5.76
CA GLU A 141 -13.74 3.35 5.04
C GLU A 141 -12.34 3.47 4.43
N VAL A 142 -12.26 4.28 3.38
CA VAL A 142 -10.98 4.68 2.78
C VAL A 142 -10.32 5.72 3.67
N ILE A 143 -9.09 5.45 4.06
CA ILE A 143 -8.27 6.34 4.91
C ILE A 143 -7.04 6.87 4.18
N GLY A 144 -6.72 6.34 2.99
CA GLY A 144 -5.55 6.74 2.24
C GLY A 144 -5.52 6.19 0.82
N ILE A 145 -4.41 6.45 0.13
CA ILE A 145 -4.15 6.05 -1.25
C ILE A 145 -2.70 5.60 -1.40
N HIS A 146 -2.49 4.61 -2.27
CA HIS A 146 -1.21 4.17 -2.75
C HIS A 146 -1.14 4.39 -4.26
N TYR A 147 -0.15 5.13 -4.74
CA TYR A 147 0.07 5.29 -6.18
C TYR A 147 0.98 4.18 -6.71
N ILE A 148 0.50 3.43 -7.70
CA ILE A 148 1.19 2.23 -8.21
C ILE A 148 2.52 2.61 -8.89
N SER A 149 2.54 3.72 -9.63
CA SER A 149 3.72 4.14 -10.40
C SER A 149 4.86 4.65 -9.53
N SER A 150 4.57 5.52 -8.56
CA SER A 150 5.58 6.09 -7.65
C SER A 150 5.84 5.22 -6.42
N LYS A 151 4.97 4.24 -6.14
CA LYS A 151 4.95 3.42 -4.92
C LYS A 151 4.74 4.22 -3.63
N GLU A 152 4.36 5.48 -3.75
CA GLU A 152 4.13 6.38 -2.63
C GLU A 152 2.80 6.10 -1.95
N ASN A 153 2.77 6.26 -0.63
CA ASN A 153 1.59 6.05 0.19
C ASN A 153 1.23 7.35 0.90
N TYR A 154 -0.07 7.65 0.97
CA TYR A 154 -0.60 8.83 1.63
C TYR A 154 -1.79 8.42 2.50
N VAL A 155 -1.74 8.74 3.79
CA VAL A 155 -2.85 8.57 4.73
C VAL A 155 -3.42 9.94 5.07
N ALA A 156 -4.73 10.11 4.95
CA ALA A 156 -5.39 11.36 5.28
C ALA A 156 -5.41 11.60 6.79
N HIS A 157 -4.92 12.76 7.22
CA HIS A 157 -4.92 13.18 8.62
C HIS A 157 -6.33 13.13 9.26
N ASP A 158 -7.34 13.60 8.54
CA ASP A 158 -8.72 13.72 9.02
C ASP A 158 -9.45 12.36 9.17
N ARG A 159 -8.92 11.31 8.54
CA ARG A 159 -9.51 9.97 8.54
C ARG A 159 -8.94 9.07 9.65
N ILE A 160 -8.12 9.60 10.55
CA ILE A 160 -7.43 8.82 11.60
C ILE A 160 -7.51 9.45 12.99
N VAL A 161 -7.06 8.72 14.01
CA VAL A 161 -6.95 9.19 15.40
C VAL A 161 -5.51 9.07 15.87
N TYR A 162 -5.04 10.09 16.61
CA TYR A 162 -3.73 10.11 17.24
C TYR A 162 -3.78 9.57 18.67
N LYS A 163 -2.78 8.78 19.05
CA LYS A 163 -2.55 8.28 20.42
C LYS A 163 -1.11 8.56 20.85
#